data_AF-A0A6B3CIJ2-F1
#
_entry.id   AF-A0A6B3CIJ2-F1
#
_cell.length_a   1.000
_cell.length_b   1.000
_cell.length_c   1.000
_cell.angle_alpha   90.00
_cell.angle_beta   90.00
_cell.angle_gamma   90.00
#
_symmetry.space_group_name_H-M   'P 1'
#
loop_
_entity.id
_entity.type
_entity.pdbx_description
1 polymer ?
#
loop_
_entity_poly.entity_id
_entity_poly.type
_entity_poly.pdbx_seq_one_letter_code
_entity_poly.pdbx_strand_id
1 'polypeptide(L)'
;MAAIVVALGHPLLKPSSDSAATPGQDSSALLPAPSLSDRPPSHAPHRESRGALDEADGVVPDGVTVRDDEVPAVANLDAELLDALRRAARDAVDDGVTFTVNSGWRSAAYQEELLRKAVTQYGSAAEAARWVATATTSPHVAGDAVDIGPDRATAWLSEHGAAYGLCRIYRNEPWHFELRTDAADRGCPRMYADPTQDPRMRQ
;
A
#
# COMPACT_ATOMS: atom_id res chain seq x y z
N MET A 1 0.85 -7.46 26.73
CA MET A 1 -0.09 -6.95 25.71
C MET A 1 0.59 -7.09 24.36
N ALA A 2 0.25 -8.11 23.58
CA ALA A 2 0.83 -8.31 22.25
C ALA A 2 -0.12 -7.73 21.19
N ALA A 3 0.34 -6.75 20.43
CA ALA A 3 -0.41 -6.19 19.31
C ALA A 3 -0.11 -7.01 18.04
N ILE A 4 -1.15 -7.49 17.36
CA ILE A 4 -1.03 -8.17 16.08
C ILE A 4 -0.90 -7.11 15.00
N VAL A 5 0.30 -6.96 14.44
CA VAL A 5 0.54 -6.08 13.30
C VAL A 5 0.04 -6.78 12.04
N VAL A 6 -1.09 -6.32 11.50
CA VAL A 6 -1.56 -6.73 10.18
C VAL A 6 -0.93 -5.79 9.16
N ALA A 7 0.16 -6.24 8.54
CA ALA A 7 0.56 -5.71 7.24
C ALA A 7 -0.57 -6.00 6.24
N LEU A 8 -1.00 -4.99 5.48
CA LEU A 8 -1.99 -5.17 4.41
C LEU A 8 -1.29 -5.80 3.18
N GLY A 9 -1.01 -7.10 3.27
CA GLY A 9 -0.47 -7.92 2.19
C GLY A 9 -1.37 -9.14 1.94
N HIS A 10 -1.89 -9.21 0.72
CA HIS A 10 -2.59 -10.28 -0.04
C HIS A 10 -3.38 -11.39 0.70
N PRO A 11 -4.59 -11.75 0.22
CA PRO A 11 -5.36 -12.88 0.75
C PRO A 11 -4.70 -14.22 0.40
N LEU A 12 -4.10 -14.86 1.41
CA LEU A 12 -3.55 -16.21 1.33
C LEU A 12 -4.66 -17.26 1.16
N LEU A 13 -5.00 -17.55 -0.09
CA LEU A 13 -5.89 -18.66 -0.48
C LEU A 13 -5.29 -20.00 -0.04
N LYS A 14 -5.90 -20.64 0.98
CA LYS A 14 -5.64 -22.04 1.31
C LYS A 14 -6.48 -22.97 0.42
N PRO A 15 -5.88 -23.99 -0.22
CA PRO A 15 -6.64 -25.04 -0.91
C PRO A 15 -7.17 -26.07 0.11
N SER A 16 -8.33 -26.68 -0.15
CA SER A 16 -8.79 -27.88 0.56
C SER A 16 -9.81 -28.71 -0.24
N SER A 17 -9.37 -29.92 -0.59
CA SER A 17 -10.17 -31.14 -0.84
C SER A 17 -9.63 -32.22 0.13
N ASP A 18 -10.25 -33.35 0.46
CA ASP A 18 -11.48 -34.04 0.04
C ASP A 18 -11.80 -35.06 1.18
N SER A 19 -12.94 -35.77 1.33
CA SER A 19 -14.16 -35.87 0.53
C SER A 19 -15.36 -36.38 1.38
N ALA A 20 -16.48 -36.60 0.70
CA ALA A 20 -17.54 -37.61 0.92
C ALA A 20 -17.82 -38.22 2.33
N ALA A 21 -19.09 -38.12 2.78
CA ALA A 21 -20.05 -39.25 2.75
C ALA A 21 -21.46 -38.89 3.29
N THR A 22 -22.50 -39.53 2.73
CA THR A 22 -23.97 -39.44 2.99
C THR A 22 -24.49 -40.66 3.80
N PRO A 23 -25.82 -40.94 4.05
CA PRO A 23 -27.10 -40.22 3.77
C PRO A 23 -28.18 -40.22 4.92
N GLY A 24 -29.34 -39.58 4.64
CA GLY A 24 -30.67 -39.83 5.27
C GLY A 24 -31.69 -38.75 4.81
N GLN A 25 -32.68 -39.03 3.94
CA GLN A 25 -34.08 -39.48 4.22
C GLN A 25 -34.85 -38.56 5.20
N ASP A 26 -36.09 -38.08 4.95
CA ASP A 26 -37.10 -38.44 3.93
C ASP A 26 -38.16 -37.33 3.62
N SER A 27 -38.76 -37.39 2.42
CA SER A 27 -40.08 -36.93 1.89
C SER A 27 -40.91 -35.74 2.45
N SER A 28 -41.34 -34.79 1.57
CA SER A 28 -42.77 -34.62 1.14
C SER A 28 -43.14 -33.38 0.25
N ALA A 29 -43.76 -33.63 -0.91
CA ALA A 29 -44.92 -32.98 -1.57
C ALA A 29 -44.99 -31.49 -2.10
N LEU A 30 -44.89 -31.36 -3.45
CA LEU A 30 -45.88 -30.84 -4.45
C LEU A 30 -46.30 -29.33 -4.65
N LEU A 31 -45.82 -28.76 -5.80
CA LEU A 31 -46.53 -27.94 -6.85
C LEU A 31 -46.88 -26.41 -6.63
N PRO A 32 -47.25 -25.61 -7.67
CA PRO A 32 -46.33 -25.04 -8.69
C PRO A 32 -46.54 -23.54 -9.10
N ALA A 33 -45.49 -22.91 -9.69
CA ALA A 33 -45.40 -21.80 -10.69
C ALA A 33 -46.38 -20.56 -10.67
N PRO A 34 -45.89 -19.34 -11.06
CA PRO A 34 -45.82 -19.00 -12.49
C PRO A 34 -44.58 -18.17 -12.93
N SER A 35 -44.31 -18.21 -14.24
CA SER A 35 -43.32 -17.37 -14.93
C SER A 35 -43.81 -15.94 -15.15
N LEU A 36 -42.89 -14.96 -15.17
CA LEU A 36 -43.13 -13.63 -15.75
C LEU A 36 -42.02 -13.28 -16.75
N SER A 37 -42.42 -13.06 -18.00
CA SER A 37 -41.57 -12.54 -19.07
C SER A 37 -41.34 -11.03 -18.92
N ASP A 38 -40.31 -10.56 -19.62
CA ASP A 38 -40.10 -9.18 -20.10
C ASP A 38 -40.20 -8.02 -19.09
N ARG A 39 -39.02 -7.44 -18.82
CA ARG A 39 -38.89 -6.09 -18.27
C ARG A 39 -37.79 -5.36 -19.05
N PRO A 40 -38.10 -4.23 -19.71
CA PRO A 40 -37.14 -3.55 -20.58
C PRO A 40 -35.98 -2.94 -19.77
N PRO A 41 -34.79 -2.78 -20.35
CA PRO A 41 -33.67 -2.12 -19.69
C PRO A 41 -33.96 -0.62 -19.53
N SER A 42 -34.45 -0.23 -18.36
CA SER A 42 -34.46 1.17 -17.95
C SER A 42 -33.01 1.69 -17.98
N HIS A 43 -32.73 2.60 -18.91
CA HIS A 43 -31.53 3.44 -18.85
C HIS A 43 -31.67 4.38 -17.64
N ALA A 44 -31.34 3.87 -16.45
CA ALA A 44 -30.92 4.73 -15.37
C ALA A 44 -29.63 5.41 -15.82
N PRO A 45 -29.48 6.74 -15.62
CA PRO A 45 -28.19 7.36 -15.86
C PRO A 45 -27.17 6.65 -14.98
N HIS A 46 -26.00 6.35 -15.54
CA HIS A 46 -24.90 5.80 -14.77
C HIS A 46 -24.56 6.79 -13.66
N ARG A 47 -25.09 6.51 -12.46
CA ARG A 47 -24.62 7.10 -11.23
C ARG A 47 -23.19 6.64 -11.15
N GLU A 48 -22.26 7.55 -11.45
CA GLU A 48 -20.84 7.30 -11.31
C GLU A 48 -20.64 6.71 -9.91
N SER A 49 -20.36 5.41 -9.86
CA SER A 49 -19.70 4.88 -8.70
C SER A 49 -18.43 5.69 -8.62
N ARG A 50 -18.22 6.40 -7.50
CA ARG A 50 -16.87 6.85 -7.14
C ARG A 50 -15.98 5.63 -7.37
N GLY A 51 -15.01 5.77 -8.27
CA GLY A 51 -14.29 4.64 -8.84
C GLY A 51 -13.79 3.73 -7.72
N ALA A 52 -13.88 2.41 -7.93
CA ALA A 52 -13.06 1.54 -7.10
C ALA A 52 -11.61 1.93 -7.39
N LEU A 53 -10.86 2.31 -6.36
CA LEU A 53 -9.48 2.79 -6.51
C LEU A 53 -8.66 1.78 -7.30
N ASP A 54 -7.91 2.28 -8.29
CA ASP A 54 -7.13 1.47 -9.23
C ASP A 54 -5.70 2.01 -9.39
N GLU A 55 -4.98 1.55 -10.41
CA GLU A 55 -3.60 1.95 -10.68
C GLU A 55 -3.45 3.46 -10.93
N ALA A 56 -4.47 4.13 -11.47
CA ALA A 56 -4.47 5.58 -11.68
C ALA A 56 -4.55 6.36 -10.35
N ASP A 57 -5.09 5.74 -9.30
CA ASP A 57 -5.07 6.25 -7.93
C ASP A 57 -3.76 5.93 -7.17
N GLY A 58 -2.83 5.19 -7.79
CA GLY A 58 -1.58 4.74 -7.16
C GLY A 58 -1.65 3.40 -6.43
N VAL A 59 -2.68 2.57 -6.72
CA VAL A 59 -2.65 1.15 -6.33
C VAL A 59 -1.52 0.45 -7.08
N VAL A 60 -0.74 -0.39 -6.39
CA VAL A 60 0.45 -1.03 -6.96
C VAL A 60 0.18 -2.51 -7.28
N PRO A 61 0.32 -2.95 -8.54
CA PRO A 61 0.29 -4.37 -8.91
C PRO A 61 1.44 -5.19 -8.29
N ASP A 62 1.23 -6.49 -8.15
CA ASP A 62 2.23 -7.42 -7.60
C ASP A 62 3.52 -7.43 -8.46
N GLY A 63 4.66 -7.22 -7.80
CA GLY A 63 5.98 -7.33 -8.44
C GLY A 63 6.52 -6.07 -9.11
N VAL A 64 5.81 -4.94 -9.04
CA VAL A 64 6.29 -3.64 -9.53
C VAL A 64 7.62 -3.24 -8.89
N THR A 65 8.50 -2.65 -9.69
CA THR A 65 9.84 -2.20 -9.35
C THR A 65 10.03 -0.71 -9.65
N VAL A 66 11.17 -0.14 -9.26
CA VAL A 66 11.54 1.27 -9.49
C VAL A 66 11.89 1.60 -10.96
N ARG A 67 11.56 0.70 -11.89
CA ARG A 67 11.77 0.82 -13.35
C ARG A 67 10.48 0.70 -14.17
N ASP A 68 9.34 0.49 -13.52
CA ASP A 68 8.05 0.28 -14.18
C ASP A 68 7.35 1.63 -14.37
N ASP A 69 7.92 2.42 -15.27
CA ASP A 69 7.63 3.86 -15.46
C ASP A 69 6.21 4.16 -16.00
N GLU A 70 5.48 3.13 -16.42
CA GLU A 70 4.07 3.22 -16.83
C GLU A 70 3.09 3.09 -15.64
N VAL A 71 3.56 2.62 -14.47
CA VAL A 71 2.74 2.46 -13.26
C VAL A 71 2.67 3.81 -12.53
N PRO A 72 1.49 4.43 -12.33
CA PRO A 72 1.38 5.77 -11.77
C PRO A 72 2.01 5.95 -10.37
N ALA A 73 2.00 4.90 -9.56
CA ALA A 73 2.68 4.89 -8.26
C ALA A 73 4.21 5.06 -8.35
N VAL A 74 4.83 4.72 -9.48
CA VAL A 74 6.26 4.93 -9.76
C VAL A 74 6.47 6.20 -10.58
N ALA A 75 5.66 6.39 -11.62
CA ALA A 75 5.75 7.50 -12.57
C ALA A 75 5.58 8.88 -11.93
N ASN A 76 4.76 8.98 -10.88
CA ASN A 76 4.44 10.23 -10.18
C ASN A 76 5.29 10.46 -8.90
N LEU A 77 6.35 9.66 -8.69
CA LEU A 77 7.34 9.97 -7.65
C LEU A 77 8.16 11.21 -8.04
N ASP A 78 8.73 11.89 -7.05
CA ASP A 78 9.74 12.91 -7.31
C ASP A 78 10.91 12.33 -8.13
N ALA A 79 11.41 13.12 -9.08
CA ALA A 79 12.40 12.66 -10.05
C ALA A 79 13.78 12.39 -9.41
N GLU A 80 14.18 13.14 -8.38
CA GLU A 80 15.43 12.90 -7.67
C GLU A 80 15.32 11.67 -6.75
N LEU A 81 14.15 11.47 -6.12
CA LEU A 81 13.86 10.26 -5.35
C LEU A 81 13.89 9.02 -6.25
N LEU A 82 13.22 9.06 -7.41
CA LEU A 82 13.18 7.94 -8.35
C LEU A 82 14.56 7.61 -8.92
N ASP A 83 15.39 8.60 -9.25
CA ASP A 83 16.78 8.33 -9.66
C ASP A 83 17.61 7.74 -8.51
N ALA A 84 17.48 8.26 -7.29
CA ALA A 84 18.15 7.70 -6.11
C ALA A 84 17.78 6.23 -5.87
N LEU A 85 16.49 5.90 -5.98
CA LEU A 85 15.97 4.53 -5.89
C LEU A 85 16.54 3.63 -6.98
N ARG A 86 16.64 4.11 -8.23
CA ARG A 86 17.21 3.34 -9.35
C ARG A 86 18.71 3.11 -9.22
N ARG A 87 19.47 4.08 -8.69
CA ARG A 87 20.90 3.91 -8.37
C ARG A 87 21.07 2.84 -7.30
N ALA A 88 20.35 2.97 -6.18
CA ALA A 88 20.37 2.00 -5.08
C ALA A 88 19.96 0.58 -5.52
N ALA A 89 18.85 0.47 -6.27
CA ALA A 89 18.33 -0.80 -6.75
C ALA A 89 19.23 -1.50 -7.79
N ARG A 90 20.06 -0.75 -8.52
CA ARG A 90 21.08 -1.32 -9.41
C ARG A 90 22.21 -1.94 -8.60
N ASP A 91 22.75 -1.21 -7.62
CA ASP A 91 23.93 -1.63 -6.88
C ASP A 91 23.59 -2.76 -5.87
N ALA A 92 22.37 -2.75 -5.32
CA ALA A 92 21.86 -3.83 -4.45
C ALA A 92 21.77 -5.20 -5.14
N VAL A 93 21.79 -5.28 -6.48
CA VAL A 93 21.79 -6.55 -7.23
C VAL A 93 23.10 -7.32 -7.02
N ASP A 94 24.23 -6.63 -6.80
CA ASP A 94 25.52 -7.28 -6.55
C ASP A 94 25.53 -8.03 -5.19
N ASP A 95 24.73 -7.56 -4.23
CA ASP A 95 24.44 -8.25 -2.96
C ASP A 95 23.27 -9.27 -3.07
N GLY A 96 22.78 -9.52 -4.29
CA GLY A 96 21.65 -10.41 -4.57
C GLY A 96 20.28 -9.89 -4.14
N VAL A 97 20.17 -8.60 -3.78
CA VAL A 97 18.93 -7.95 -3.34
C VAL A 97 18.17 -7.37 -4.53
N THR A 98 16.84 -7.31 -4.43
CA THR A 98 15.96 -6.76 -5.47
C THR A 98 14.84 -6.00 -4.77
N PHE A 99 14.55 -4.79 -5.24
CA PHE A 99 13.52 -3.93 -4.66
C PHE A 99 12.19 -4.12 -5.40
N THR A 100 11.11 -4.30 -4.64
CA THR A 100 9.73 -4.12 -5.11
C THR A 100 9.17 -2.85 -4.48
N VAL A 101 8.32 -2.15 -5.21
CA VAL A 101 7.53 -1.04 -4.68
C VAL A 101 6.26 -1.64 -4.10
N ASN A 102 6.06 -1.50 -2.79
CA ASN A 102 4.81 -1.89 -2.13
C ASN A 102 3.79 -0.73 -2.19
N SER A 103 4.29 0.50 -2.21
CA SER A 103 3.51 1.72 -2.42
C SER A 103 4.44 2.85 -2.85
N GLY A 104 4.00 3.72 -3.75
CA GLY A 104 4.78 4.88 -4.18
C GLY A 104 3.93 6.14 -4.05
N TRP A 105 3.79 6.88 -5.14
CA TRP A 105 2.81 7.97 -5.21
C TRP A 105 1.37 7.44 -5.03
N ARG A 106 0.51 8.27 -4.41
CA ARG A 106 -0.92 7.97 -4.18
C ARG A 106 -1.78 9.19 -4.49
N SER A 107 -2.97 8.99 -5.02
CA SER A 107 -3.98 10.06 -5.09
C SER A 107 -4.45 10.46 -3.70
N ALA A 108 -4.95 11.70 -3.57
CA ALA A 108 -5.57 12.18 -2.34
C ALA A 108 -6.76 11.29 -1.91
N ALA A 109 -7.56 10.82 -2.88
CA ALA A 109 -8.70 9.94 -2.63
C ALA A 109 -8.27 8.57 -2.07
N TYR A 110 -7.17 8.00 -2.59
CA TYR A 110 -6.61 6.77 -2.03
C TYR A 110 -6.10 6.99 -0.61
N GLN A 111 -5.39 8.09 -0.35
CA GLN A 111 -4.88 8.40 0.98
C GLN A 111 -6.01 8.63 2.02
N GLU A 112 -7.11 9.28 1.64
CA GLU A 112 -8.32 9.40 2.48
C GLU A 112 -8.94 8.04 2.81
N GLU A 113 -9.06 7.16 1.82
CA GLU A 113 -9.60 5.81 1.99
C GLU A 113 -8.70 4.94 2.89
N LEU A 114 -7.38 5.06 2.78
CA LEU A 114 -6.42 4.42 3.68
C LEU A 114 -6.58 4.93 5.12
N LEU A 115 -6.68 6.25 5.32
CA LEU A 115 -6.89 6.84 6.64
C LEU A 115 -8.22 6.36 7.26
N ARG A 116 -9.30 6.33 6.48
CA ARG A 116 -10.61 5.83 6.91
C ARG A 116 -10.57 4.34 7.32
N LYS A 117 -9.83 3.51 6.58
CA LYS A 117 -9.56 2.10 6.92
C LYS A 117 -8.77 2.00 8.23
N ALA A 118 -7.70 2.77 8.38
CA ALA A 118 -6.88 2.80 9.59
C ALA A 118 -7.68 3.25 10.84
N VAL A 119 -8.55 4.27 10.72
CA VAL A 119 -9.45 4.67 11.82
C VAL A 119 -10.38 3.55 12.24
N THR A 120 -10.90 2.77 11.28
CA THR A 120 -11.74 1.60 11.56
C THR A 120 -10.95 0.48 12.25
N GLN A 121 -9.70 0.26 11.83
CA GLN A 121 -8.81 -0.79 12.36
C GLN A 121 -8.28 -0.46 13.77
N TYR A 122 -7.88 0.79 14.01
CA TYR A 122 -7.26 1.24 15.26
C TYR A 122 -8.23 1.94 16.23
N GLY A 123 -9.51 2.07 15.84
CA GLY A 123 -10.59 2.58 16.68
C GLY A 123 -10.62 4.10 16.90
N SER A 124 -9.61 4.85 16.45
CA SER A 124 -9.60 6.32 16.52
C SER A 124 -8.67 6.95 15.48
N ALA A 125 -8.91 8.23 15.17
CA ALA A 125 -7.99 9.05 14.38
C ALA A 125 -6.62 9.23 15.04
N ALA A 126 -6.57 9.29 16.38
CA ALA A 126 -5.33 9.47 17.12
C ALA A 126 -4.39 8.25 17.00
N GLU A 127 -4.91 7.03 17.11
CA GLU A 127 -4.09 5.82 16.90
C GLU A 127 -3.81 5.56 15.41
N ALA A 128 -4.75 5.90 14.50
CA ALA A 128 -4.53 5.78 13.06
C ALA A 128 -3.42 6.72 12.55
N ALA A 129 -3.31 7.93 13.10
CA ALA A 129 -2.28 8.92 12.74
C ALA A 129 -0.84 8.47 13.05
N ARG A 130 -0.67 7.37 13.78
CA ARG A 130 0.63 6.71 14.04
C ARG A 130 1.07 5.78 12.91
N TRP A 131 0.28 5.66 11.83
CA TRP A 131 0.54 4.78 10.68
C TRP A 131 0.10 5.38 9.34
N VAL A 132 -0.90 6.27 9.34
CA VAL A 132 -1.45 6.84 8.10
C VAL A 132 -1.66 8.34 8.25
N ALA A 133 -0.92 9.11 7.44
CA ALA A 133 -1.04 10.55 7.33
C ALA A 133 -2.36 10.97 6.63
N THR A 134 -2.73 12.25 6.79
CA THR A 134 -3.84 12.85 6.02
C THR A 134 -3.47 13.01 4.55
N ALA A 135 -4.46 13.18 3.66
CA ALA A 135 -4.20 13.47 2.25
C ALA A 135 -3.40 14.76 2.03
N THR A 136 -3.57 15.78 2.89
CA THR A 136 -2.86 17.06 2.83
C THR A 136 -1.39 16.94 3.26
N THR A 137 -1.08 16.02 4.18
CA THR A 137 0.26 15.92 4.80
C THR A 137 1.07 14.69 4.38
N SER A 138 0.47 13.76 3.62
CA SER A 138 1.13 12.50 3.24
C SER A 138 2.25 12.72 2.21
N PRO A 139 3.50 12.31 2.52
CA PRO A 139 4.60 12.36 1.56
C PRO A 139 4.33 11.54 0.28
N HIS A 140 3.54 10.46 0.36
CA HIS A 140 3.12 9.70 -0.81
C HIS A 140 2.21 10.48 -1.76
N VAL A 141 1.40 11.41 -1.24
CA VAL A 141 0.55 12.26 -2.09
C VAL A 141 1.38 13.34 -2.80
N ALA A 142 2.47 13.78 -2.17
CA ALA A 142 3.45 14.69 -2.76
C ALA A 142 4.40 14.01 -3.77
N GLY A 143 4.53 12.67 -3.72
CA GLY A 143 5.54 11.93 -4.50
C GLY A 143 6.91 11.81 -3.79
N ASP A 144 7.02 12.32 -2.56
CA ASP A 144 8.27 12.43 -1.77
C ASP A 144 8.65 11.15 -1.00
N ALA A 145 7.84 10.09 -1.09
CA ALA A 145 8.04 8.84 -0.33
C ALA A 145 7.69 7.58 -1.12
N VAL A 146 8.35 6.50 -0.72
CA VAL A 146 8.11 5.14 -1.24
C VAL A 146 8.17 4.11 -0.11
N ASP A 147 7.28 3.12 -0.19
CA ASP A 147 7.31 1.92 0.62
C ASP A 147 7.99 0.80 -0.17
N ILE A 148 9.20 0.40 0.26
CA ILE A 148 9.99 -0.65 -0.41
C ILE A 148 9.79 -2.00 0.27
N GLY A 149 9.78 -3.06 -0.53
CA GLY A 149 9.91 -4.45 -0.09
C GLY A 149 10.89 -5.24 -0.95
N PRO A 150 11.06 -6.55 -0.68
CA PRO A 150 10.69 -7.24 0.57
C PRO A 150 11.67 -6.88 1.71
N ASP A 151 11.53 -7.48 2.90
CA ASP A 151 12.32 -7.15 4.10
C ASP A 151 13.85 -7.13 3.90
N ARG A 152 14.39 -7.98 3.00
CA ARG A 152 15.83 -7.93 2.64
C ARG A 152 16.25 -6.62 1.97
N ALA A 153 15.35 -5.99 1.22
CA ALA A 153 15.59 -4.69 0.58
C ALA A 153 15.52 -3.54 1.60
N THR A 154 14.60 -3.61 2.56
CA THR A 154 14.50 -2.60 3.63
C THR A 154 15.65 -2.70 4.63
N ALA A 155 16.16 -3.91 4.87
CA ALA A 155 17.41 -4.15 5.60
C ALA A 155 18.61 -3.54 4.85
N TRP A 156 18.79 -3.87 3.57
CA TRP A 156 19.86 -3.30 2.74
C TRP A 156 19.80 -1.77 2.69
N LEU A 157 18.62 -1.17 2.46
CA LEU A 157 18.45 0.29 2.49
C LEU A 157 18.67 0.90 3.89
N SER A 158 18.48 0.15 4.97
CA SER A 158 18.83 0.61 6.33
C SER A 158 20.33 0.72 6.56
N GLU A 159 21.14 -0.06 5.83
CA GLU A 159 22.61 -0.11 5.94
C GLU A 159 23.29 0.78 4.88
N HIS A 160 22.78 0.78 3.65
CA HIS A 160 23.41 1.43 2.49
C HIS A 160 22.68 2.70 2.01
N GLY A 161 21.40 2.89 2.36
CA GLY A 161 20.52 3.90 1.75
C GLY A 161 21.02 5.35 1.87
N ALA A 162 21.71 5.69 2.98
CA ALA A 162 22.26 7.03 3.21
C ALA A 162 23.20 7.49 2.09
N ALA A 163 24.00 6.59 1.50
CA ALA A 163 24.91 6.91 0.39
C ALA A 163 24.17 7.35 -0.90
N TYR A 164 22.89 7.02 -1.03
CA TYR A 164 22.02 7.41 -2.14
C TYR A 164 21.10 8.58 -1.80
N GLY A 165 21.13 9.06 -0.54
CA GLY A 165 20.15 10.00 -0.01
C GLY A 165 18.85 9.34 0.49
N LEU A 166 18.74 8.01 0.47
CA LEU A 166 17.51 7.29 0.82
C LEU A 166 17.46 6.99 2.32
N CYS A 167 16.51 7.60 3.02
CA CYS A 167 16.44 7.54 4.48
C CYS A 167 15.11 7.04 4.99
N ARG A 168 15.15 6.03 5.88
CA ARG A 168 13.99 5.66 6.68
C ARG A 168 13.68 6.79 7.68
N ILE A 169 12.44 7.27 7.67
CA ILE A 169 12.03 8.42 8.48
C ILE A 169 11.35 8.03 9.80
N TYR A 170 10.58 6.94 9.79
CA TYR A 170 9.82 6.46 10.95
C TYR A 170 10.35 5.11 11.45
N ARG A 171 10.38 4.92 12.77
CA ARG A 171 10.91 3.70 13.39
C ARG A 171 9.95 2.51 13.32
N ASN A 172 8.65 2.78 13.32
CA ASN A 172 7.57 1.80 13.21
C ASN A 172 7.32 1.31 11.78
N GLU A 173 7.82 2.03 10.77
CA GLU A 173 7.61 1.75 9.34
C GLU A 173 8.96 1.42 8.67
N PRO A 174 9.50 0.19 8.85
CA PRO A 174 10.80 -0.22 8.27
C PRO A 174 10.85 -0.12 6.74
N TRP A 175 9.70 -0.10 6.07
CA TRP A 175 9.52 -0.02 4.64
C TRP A 175 9.50 1.41 4.07
N HIS A 176 9.24 2.45 4.88
CA HIS A 176 9.02 3.83 4.41
C HIS A 176 10.34 4.59 4.23
N PHE A 177 10.67 4.99 3.00
CA PHE A 177 11.87 5.76 2.66
C PHE A 177 11.51 7.08 1.98
N GLU A 178 12.29 8.13 2.29
CA GLU A 178 12.21 9.43 1.64
C GLU A 178 13.61 9.92 1.23
N LEU A 179 13.67 10.82 0.24
CA LEU A 179 14.93 11.45 -0.17
C LEU A 179 15.38 12.49 0.87
N ARG A 180 16.67 12.47 1.19
CA ARG A 180 17.41 13.46 1.97
C ARG A 180 18.75 13.66 1.28
N THR A 181 18.84 14.64 0.39
CA THR A 181 20.00 14.89 -0.48
C THR A 181 21.33 15.01 0.28
N ASP A 182 21.32 15.71 1.42
CA ASP A 182 22.47 15.86 2.33
C ASP A 182 22.90 14.55 3.05
N ALA A 183 22.16 13.45 2.97
CA ALA A 183 22.41 12.26 3.80
C ALA A 183 23.66 11.46 3.38
N ALA A 184 24.17 11.64 2.16
CA ALA A 184 25.44 11.06 1.75
C ALA A 184 26.62 11.68 2.54
N ASP A 185 26.55 12.98 2.84
CA ASP A 185 27.58 13.72 3.58
C ASP A 185 27.35 13.72 5.11
N ARG A 186 26.08 13.77 5.53
CA ARG A 186 25.69 13.97 6.95
C ARG A 186 25.10 12.75 7.63
N GLY A 187 24.85 11.67 6.88
CA GLY A 187 24.02 10.56 7.31
C GLY A 187 22.52 10.91 7.36
N CYS A 188 21.68 9.89 7.50
CA CYS A 188 20.24 10.09 7.61
C CYS A 188 19.84 10.84 8.90
N PRO A 189 18.76 11.65 8.86
CA PRO A 189 18.24 12.33 10.04
C PRO A 189 17.78 11.32 11.10
N ARG A 190 17.74 11.76 12.37
CA ARG A 190 17.23 10.93 13.46
C ARG A 190 15.75 10.58 13.23
N MET A 191 15.47 9.30 12.99
CA MET A 191 14.11 8.78 12.87
C MET A 191 13.18 9.22 14.00
N TYR A 192 11.96 9.59 13.62
CA TYR A 192 10.82 9.75 14.53
C TYR A 192 10.36 8.37 15.06
N ALA A 193 9.61 8.35 16.17
CA ALA A 193 9.02 7.10 16.66
C ALA A 193 7.92 6.58 15.72
N ASP A 194 7.02 7.48 15.31
CA ASP A 194 5.94 7.31 14.34
C ASP A 194 5.58 8.69 13.73
N PRO A 195 4.74 8.78 12.69
CA PRO A 195 4.40 10.04 12.00
C PRO A 195 3.83 11.16 12.89
N THR A 196 3.27 10.86 14.07
CA THR A 196 2.73 11.90 14.98
C THR A 196 3.81 12.82 15.55
N GLN A 197 5.07 12.39 15.50
CA GLN A 197 6.23 13.18 15.94
C GLN A 197 6.82 14.05 14.83
N ASP A 198 6.46 13.84 13.56
CA ASP A 198 6.93 14.67 12.45
C ASP A 198 6.16 16.01 12.42
N PRO A 199 6.84 17.17 12.46
CA PRO A 199 6.20 18.48 12.35
C PRO A 199 5.37 18.67 11.07
N ARG A 200 5.69 17.99 9.96
CA ARG A 200 4.95 18.06 8.68
C ARG A 200 3.50 17.58 8.80
N MET A 201 3.21 16.70 9.78
CA MET A 201 1.91 16.07 9.99
C MET A 201 0.95 16.89 10.86
N ARG A 202 1.28 18.16 11.17
CA ARG A 202 0.59 19.00 12.15
C ARG A 202 -0.15 20.20 11.54
N GLN A 203 -0.51 20.10 10.26
CA GLN A 203 -1.20 21.15 9.49
C GLN A 203 -2.71 21.07 9.67
#